data_AF-A0A415G3C2-F1
#
_entry.id   AF-A0A415G3C2-F1
#
_cell.length_a   1.000
_cell.length_b   1.000
_cell.length_c   1.000
_cell.angle_alpha   90.00
_cell.angle_beta   90.00
_cell.angle_gamma   90.00
#
_symmetry.space_group_name_H-M   'P 1'
#
loop_
_entity.id
_entity.type
_entity.pdbx_description
1 polymer ?
#
loop_
_entity_poly.entity_id
_entity_poly.type
_entity_poly.pdbx_seq_one_letter_code
_entity_poly.pdbx_strand_id
1 'polypeptide(L)'
;MAQNEKEQNDYRITYYNAVSSKEVDWLWYPYIPYGKITILQGDPGEGKSTMMMQLAALITTGKAMPDGSGDKIPGNVIYQAAEDGIEDTIKPRLEAAGADCSRIAFLEQPDEEPILLNDTRLAQAIEGTQAKLLVIDPLQAYLRMDSEMQRTNSVRSVLTNLAKVAERTGCAVVLIGHMNKSNRTKGIYRGLGSIDIAAVARSILLVGRDRNIPHYRVMLQIKNNLAPEGKAYVFELHPDFGFRWIGQEEYEVEDLLSHKSKTDSKLDKAKDYLQLLLSGTDMACADIFDKMRANGIGKRTVEQAKKDMGIISYKLGDKWYWQLNGSDASGERI
;
A
#
# COMPACT_ATOMS: atom_id res chain seq x y z
N MET A 1 -14.00 -66.60 -24.73
CA MET A 1 -14.81 -65.40 -24.41
C MET A 1 -13.84 -64.27 -24.16
N ALA A 2 -13.86 -63.27 -25.03
CA ALA A 2 -12.97 -62.11 -24.98
C ALA A 2 -13.57 -61.06 -24.03
N GLN A 3 -12.77 -60.58 -23.08
CA GLN A 3 -13.01 -59.34 -22.36
C GLN A 3 -11.67 -58.64 -22.27
N ASN A 4 -11.42 -57.75 -23.24
CA ASN A 4 -10.44 -56.68 -23.11
C ASN A 4 -11.24 -55.39 -23.29
N GLU A 5 -11.80 -54.93 -22.17
CA GLU A 5 -12.27 -53.56 -22.01
C GLU A 5 -11.03 -52.67 -22.09
N LYS A 6 -10.84 -51.99 -23.23
CA LYS A 6 -9.91 -50.88 -23.31
C LYS A 6 -10.54 -49.70 -22.57
N GLU A 7 -10.03 -49.44 -21.37
CA GLU A 7 -10.28 -48.18 -20.65
C GLU A 7 -10.01 -46.99 -21.58
N GLN A 8 -11.05 -46.19 -21.77
CA GLN A 8 -11.03 -45.00 -22.60
C GLN A 8 -10.49 -43.86 -21.74
N ASN A 9 -9.19 -43.58 -21.85
CA ASN A 9 -8.53 -42.55 -21.05
C ASN A 9 -9.09 -41.15 -21.36
N ASP A 10 -9.70 -40.52 -20.35
CA ASP A 10 -10.31 -39.18 -20.39
C ASP A 10 -9.29 -38.05 -20.11
N TYR A 11 -8.18 -38.03 -20.86
CA TYR A 11 -7.22 -36.93 -20.76
C TYR A 11 -6.70 -36.46 -22.12
N ARG A 12 -6.57 -35.13 -22.27
CA ARG A 12 -6.01 -34.49 -23.46
C ARG A 12 -4.59 -33.99 -23.16
N ILE A 13 -3.60 -34.54 -23.87
CA ILE A 13 -2.22 -34.03 -23.85
C ILE A 13 -2.05 -33.06 -25.02
N THR A 14 -1.53 -31.87 -24.74
CA THR A 14 -1.12 -30.89 -25.77
C THR A 14 0.35 -30.57 -25.55
N TYR A 15 1.17 -30.74 -26.60
CA TYR A 15 2.59 -30.41 -26.56
C TYR A 15 2.81 -28.91 -26.82
N TYR A 16 3.88 -28.34 -26.25
CA TYR A 16 4.19 -26.91 -26.38
C TYR A 16 4.38 -26.43 -27.82
N ASN A 17 4.80 -27.30 -28.75
CA ASN A 17 4.91 -26.95 -30.17
C ASN A 17 3.56 -26.65 -30.84
N ALA A 18 2.45 -27.11 -30.24
CA ALA A 18 1.09 -26.85 -30.72
C ALA A 18 0.49 -25.57 -30.13
N VAL A 19 1.22 -24.85 -29.28
CA VAL A 19 0.78 -23.62 -28.63
C VAL A 19 1.65 -22.47 -29.12
N SER A 20 1.03 -21.39 -29.61
CA SER A 20 1.78 -20.20 -30.00
C SER A 20 2.26 -19.42 -28.77
N SER A 21 3.45 -18.85 -28.87
CA SER A 21 3.93 -17.89 -27.88
C SER A 21 3.08 -16.61 -27.94
N LYS A 22 2.86 -16.01 -26.78
CA LYS A 22 2.21 -14.70 -26.63
C LYS A 22 2.99 -13.87 -25.63
N GLU A 23 3.14 -12.59 -25.92
CA GLU A 23 3.66 -11.63 -24.95
C GLU A 23 2.60 -11.34 -23.88
N VAL A 24 3.06 -10.88 -22.71
CA VAL A 24 2.16 -10.41 -21.66
C VAL A 24 1.78 -8.98 -21.98
N ASP A 25 0.48 -8.73 -22.10
CA ASP A 25 -0.06 -7.37 -22.19
C ASP A 25 -0.19 -6.73 -20.80
N TRP A 26 -0.02 -5.42 -20.73
CA TRP A 26 0.02 -4.68 -19.47
C TRP A 26 -0.98 -3.54 -19.45
N LEU A 27 -1.71 -3.42 -18.35
CA LEU A 27 -2.46 -2.21 -18.03
C LEU A 27 -1.47 -1.08 -17.74
N TRP A 28 -0.46 -1.38 -16.92
CA TRP A 28 0.64 -0.47 -16.61
C TRP A 28 1.93 -1.27 -16.49
N TYR A 29 2.84 -1.13 -17.46
CA TYR A 29 4.10 -1.89 -17.46
C TYR A 29 5.12 -1.26 -16.48
N PRO A 30 5.87 -2.05 -15.69
CA PRO A 30 5.75 -3.50 -15.46
C PRO A 30 4.92 -3.85 -14.21
N TYR A 31 4.02 -2.98 -13.77
CA TYR A 31 3.35 -3.04 -12.46
C TYR A 31 2.07 -3.86 -12.45
N ILE A 32 1.19 -3.71 -13.45
CA ILE A 32 -0.15 -4.31 -13.48
C ILE A 32 -0.35 -5.02 -14.83
N PRO A 33 -0.18 -6.36 -14.89
CA PRO A 33 -0.40 -7.15 -16.11
C PRO A 33 -1.90 -7.45 -16.31
N TYR A 34 -2.33 -7.47 -17.58
CA TYR A 34 -3.67 -7.94 -17.94
C TYR A 34 -3.82 -9.45 -17.71
N GLY A 35 -5.04 -9.85 -17.39
CA GLY A 35 -5.41 -11.25 -17.17
C GLY A 35 -4.72 -11.93 -15.99
N LYS A 36 -4.18 -11.15 -15.04
CA LYS A 36 -3.45 -11.64 -13.86
C LYS A 36 -3.84 -10.86 -12.61
N ILE A 37 -3.49 -11.41 -11.45
CA ILE A 37 -3.70 -10.77 -10.14
C ILE A 37 -2.43 -10.00 -9.73
N THR A 38 -2.66 -8.75 -9.34
CA THR A 38 -1.71 -7.86 -8.66
C THR A 38 -2.19 -7.60 -7.24
N ILE A 39 -1.29 -7.64 -6.27
CA ILE A 39 -1.56 -7.23 -4.89
C ILE A 39 -1.02 -5.83 -4.67
N LEU A 40 -1.85 -4.92 -4.16
CA LEU A 40 -1.43 -3.62 -3.68
C LEU A 40 -1.51 -3.60 -2.15
N GLN A 41 -0.37 -3.65 -1.47
CA GLN A 41 -0.28 -3.73 -0.02
C GLN A 41 0.40 -2.50 0.59
N GLY A 42 0.14 -2.26 1.87
CA GLY A 42 0.69 -1.13 2.61
C GLY A 42 -0.11 -0.85 3.87
N ASP A 43 0.43 -0.06 4.78
CA ASP A 43 -0.28 0.28 6.02
C ASP A 43 -1.59 1.03 5.73
N PRO A 44 -2.59 0.95 6.63
CA PRO A 44 -3.77 1.81 6.57
C PRO A 44 -3.37 3.29 6.51
N GLY A 45 -4.03 4.08 5.66
CA GLY A 45 -3.75 5.52 5.52
C GLY A 45 -2.60 5.89 4.58
N GLU A 46 -1.95 4.93 3.91
CA GLU A 46 -0.87 5.22 2.96
C GLU A 46 -1.31 5.60 1.54
N GLY A 47 -2.62 5.72 1.30
CA GLY A 47 -3.13 6.24 0.03
C GLY A 47 -3.32 5.22 -1.09
N LYS A 48 -3.36 3.92 -0.77
CA LYS A 48 -3.57 2.83 -1.75
C LYS A 48 -4.84 3.03 -2.58
N SER A 49 -5.98 3.22 -1.92
CA SER A 49 -7.28 3.45 -2.55
C SER A 49 -7.27 4.72 -3.38
N THR A 50 -6.71 5.81 -2.84
CA THR A 50 -6.55 7.09 -3.56
C THR A 50 -5.71 6.91 -4.83
N MET A 51 -4.57 6.22 -4.76
CA MET A 51 -3.73 5.92 -5.92
C MET A 51 -4.49 5.09 -6.97
N MET A 52 -5.26 4.08 -6.54
CA MET A 52 -6.06 3.26 -7.46
C MET A 52 -7.20 4.03 -8.11
N MET A 53 -7.84 4.97 -7.41
CA MET A 53 -8.83 5.88 -7.99
C MET A 53 -8.23 6.79 -9.06
N GLN A 54 -6.97 7.23 -8.88
CA GLN A 54 -6.25 8.03 -9.88
C GLN A 54 -5.93 7.19 -11.12
N LEU A 55 -5.51 5.94 -10.96
CA LEU A 55 -5.35 5.02 -12.08
C LEU A 55 -6.69 4.74 -12.78
N ALA A 56 -7.77 4.54 -12.04
CA ALA A 56 -9.11 4.35 -12.60
C ALA A 56 -9.54 5.58 -13.43
N ALA A 57 -9.22 6.79 -13.00
CA ALA A 57 -9.47 8.01 -13.76
C ALA A 57 -8.69 8.03 -15.09
N LEU A 58 -7.41 7.65 -15.08
CA LEU A 58 -6.62 7.55 -16.32
C LEU A 58 -7.20 6.53 -17.29
N ILE A 59 -7.61 5.37 -16.79
CA ILE A 59 -8.18 4.27 -17.59
C ILE A 59 -9.52 4.68 -18.22
N THR A 60 -10.42 5.23 -17.41
CA THR A 60 -11.76 5.61 -17.87
C THR A 60 -11.74 6.78 -18.86
N THR A 61 -10.73 7.65 -18.77
CA THR A 61 -10.56 8.79 -19.70
C THR A 61 -9.61 8.51 -20.86
N GLY A 62 -9.00 7.31 -20.93
CA GLY A 62 -8.04 6.94 -21.98
C GLY A 62 -6.75 7.77 -21.96
N LYS A 63 -6.36 8.30 -20.80
CA LYS A 63 -5.09 9.01 -20.62
C LYS A 63 -3.93 8.02 -20.48
N ALA A 64 -2.73 8.51 -20.72
CA ALA A 64 -1.51 7.74 -20.49
C ALA A 64 -1.36 7.42 -18.99
N MET A 65 -0.73 6.29 -18.69
CA MET A 65 -0.24 5.96 -17.36
C MET A 65 0.82 7.00 -16.90
N PRO A 66 1.16 7.07 -15.61
CA PRO A 66 2.03 8.13 -15.09
C PRO A 66 3.42 8.21 -15.76
N ASP A 67 3.95 7.10 -16.26
CA ASP A 67 5.21 7.05 -17.02
C ASP A 67 5.05 7.28 -18.54
N GLY A 68 3.84 7.65 -18.98
CA GLY A 68 3.50 7.82 -20.39
C GLY A 68 3.10 6.54 -21.11
N SER A 69 3.15 5.38 -20.44
CA SER A 69 2.73 4.09 -21.01
C SER A 69 1.20 3.93 -21.08
N GLY A 70 0.73 2.73 -21.43
CA GLY A 70 -0.69 2.41 -21.60
C GLY A 70 -1.17 2.61 -23.04
N ASP A 71 -2.28 1.96 -23.38
CA ASP A 71 -2.87 1.98 -24.73
C ASP A 71 -3.58 3.29 -25.08
N LYS A 72 -3.84 4.16 -24.08
CA LYS A 72 -4.56 5.43 -24.21
C LYS A 72 -5.97 5.26 -24.80
N ILE A 73 -6.58 4.10 -24.54
CA ILE A 73 -7.95 3.78 -24.97
C ILE A 73 -8.83 3.78 -23.72
N PRO A 74 -9.90 4.60 -23.67
CA PRO A 74 -10.87 4.57 -22.57
C PRO A 74 -11.38 3.15 -22.32
N GLY A 75 -11.44 2.74 -21.06
CA GLY A 75 -11.90 1.41 -20.66
C GLY A 75 -12.77 1.44 -19.42
N ASN A 76 -13.51 0.35 -19.20
CA ASN A 76 -14.37 0.21 -18.04
C ASN A 76 -13.57 -0.33 -16.84
N VAL A 77 -13.91 0.16 -15.66
CA VAL A 77 -13.32 -0.25 -14.38
C VAL A 77 -14.43 -0.74 -13.47
N ILE A 78 -14.21 -1.86 -12.78
CA ILE A 78 -15.04 -2.24 -11.64
C ILE A 78 -14.27 -1.87 -10.38
N TYR A 79 -14.81 -1.00 -9.54
CA TYR A 79 -14.22 -0.61 -8.25
C TYR A 79 -15.14 -1.07 -7.12
N GLN A 80 -14.79 -2.20 -6.49
CA GLN A 80 -15.58 -2.79 -5.42
C GLN A 80 -15.00 -2.39 -4.06
N ALA A 81 -15.67 -1.45 -3.38
CA ALA A 81 -15.31 -0.95 -2.05
C ALA A 81 -16.24 -1.50 -0.97
N ALA A 82 -15.69 -1.82 0.21
CA ALA A 82 -16.47 -2.29 1.37
C ALA A 82 -16.40 -1.36 2.59
N GLU A 83 -15.34 -0.55 2.73
CA GLU A 83 -15.11 0.24 3.94
C GLU A 83 -15.68 1.67 3.88
N ASP A 84 -15.68 2.26 2.69
CA ASP A 84 -16.05 3.66 2.46
C ASP A 84 -17.41 3.75 1.77
N GLY A 85 -18.21 4.76 2.13
CA GLY A 85 -19.52 5.01 1.53
C GLY A 85 -19.42 5.36 0.04
N ILE A 86 -20.30 4.77 -0.77
CA ILE A 86 -20.26 4.96 -2.23
C ILE A 86 -20.56 6.41 -2.61
N GLU A 87 -21.60 7.00 -2.02
CA GLU A 87 -22.10 8.33 -2.38
C GLU A 87 -21.28 9.48 -1.75
N ASP A 88 -20.85 9.31 -0.50
CA ASP A 88 -20.20 10.38 0.26
C ASP A 88 -18.67 10.35 0.19
N THR A 89 -18.08 9.22 -0.24
CA THR A 89 -16.63 9.01 -0.17
C THR A 89 -16.05 8.54 -1.50
N ILE A 90 -16.50 7.40 -2.03
CA ILE A 90 -15.91 6.80 -3.24
C ILE A 90 -16.18 7.67 -4.47
N LYS A 91 -17.45 7.99 -4.74
CA LYS A 91 -17.84 8.77 -5.93
C LYS A 91 -17.20 10.17 -5.93
N PRO A 92 -17.24 10.98 -4.85
CA PRO A 92 -16.57 12.28 -4.85
C PRO A 92 -15.06 12.20 -5.07
N ARG A 93 -14.38 11.16 -4.57
CA ARG A 93 -12.94 10.97 -4.81
C ARG A 93 -12.62 10.58 -6.24
N LEU A 94 -13.46 9.76 -6.89
CA LEU A 94 -13.34 9.44 -8.31
C LEU A 94 -13.58 10.68 -9.19
N GLU A 95 -14.60 11.49 -8.87
CA GLU A 95 -14.87 12.75 -9.55
C GLU A 95 -13.71 13.74 -9.37
N ALA A 96 -13.15 13.86 -8.16
CA ALA A 96 -11.99 14.70 -7.88
C ALA A 96 -10.72 14.21 -8.61
N ALA A 97 -10.58 12.90 -8.83
CA ALA A 97 -9.53 12.33 -9.67
C ALA A 97 -9.74 12.59 -11.17
N GLY A 98 -10.91 13.11 -11.57
CA GLY A 98 -11.29 13.35 -12.96
C GLY A 98 -11.68 12.08 -13.70
N ALA A 99 -12.22 11.08 -12.99
CA ALA A 99 -12.70 9.86 -13.60
C ALA A 99 -13.99 10.08 -14.40
N ASP A 100 -14.15 9.31 -15.48
CA ASP A 100 -15.45 9.18 -16.14
C ASP A 100 -16.26 8.10 -15.39
N CYS A 101 -17.08 8.55 -14.44
CA CYS A 101 -17.93 7.68 -13.62
C CYS A 101 -18.96 6.88 -14.43
N SER A 102 -19.24 7.21 -15.70
CA SER A 102 -20.09 6.37 -16.56
C SER A 102 -19.40 5.06 -16.98
N ARG A 103 -18.08 4.97 -16.78
CA ARG A 103 -17.23 3.81 -17.06
C ARG A 103 -16.71 3.13 -15.79
N ILE A 104 -17.18 3.56 -14.62
CA ILE A 104 -16.86 2.92 -13.35
C ILE A 104 -18.11 2.27 -12.79
N ALA A 105 -18.06 0.96 -12.64
CA ALA A 105 -19.13 0.18 -12.04
C ALA A 105 -18.70 -0.37 -10.68
N PHE A 106 -19.67 -0.70 -9.85
CA PHE A 106 -19.53 -1.55 -8.69
C PHE A 106 -20.71 -2.53 -8.70
N LEU A 107 -20.56 -3.66 -8.04
CA LEU A 107 -21.67 -4.58 -7.85
C LEU A 107 -22.40 -4.15 -6.57
N GLU A 108 -23.71 -3.91 -6.70
CA GLU A 108 -24.60 -3.68 -5.58
C GLU A 108 -24.63 -4.93 -4.70
N GLN A 109 -24.48 -4.74 -3.39
CA GLN A 109 -24.55 -5.81 -2.41
C GLN A 109 -25.97 -5.85 -1.85
N PRO A 110 -26.79 -6.87 -2.17
CA PRO A 110 -28.05 -7.06 -1.46
C PRO A 110 -27.75 -7.46 0.00
N ASP A 111 -28.54 -6.93 0.95
CA ASP A 111 -28.34 -7.10 2.40
C ASP A 111 -28.23 -8.58 2.84
N GLU A 112 -28.81 -9.51 2.07
CA GLU A 112 -28.88 -10.93 2.41
C GLU A 112 -27.68 -11.75 1.88
N GLU A 113 -26.97 -11.28 0.83
CA GLU A 113 -25.91 -12.06 0.18
C GLU A 113 -24.67 -11.21 -0.16
N PRO A 114 -23.66 -11.17 0.74
CA PRO A 114 -22.44 -10.41 0.50
C PRO A 114 -21.69 -10.97 -0.71
N ILE A 115 -21.05 -10.07 -1.46
CA ILE A 115 -20.22 -10.45 -2.59
C ILE A 115 -18.88 -10.96 -2.06
N LEU A 116 -18.45 -12.12 -2.55
CA LEU A 116 -17.18 -12.75 -2.18
C LEU A 116 -16.29 -12.94 -3.41
N LEU A 117 -15.00 -13.16 -3.19
CA LEU A 117 -14.06 -13.33 -4.31
C LEU A 117 -14.29 -14.57 -5.20
N ASN A 118 -15.00 -15.59 -4.70
CA ASN A 118 -15.38 -16.78 -5.46
C ASN A 118 -16.79 -16.67 -6.05
N ASP A 119 -17.43 -15.51 -5.95
CA ASP A 119 -18.76 -15.28 -6.46
C ASP A 119 -18.77 -15.21 -8.00
N THR A 120 -19.69 -15.94 -8.62
CA THR A 120 -19.84 -15.96 -10.08
C THR A 120 -20.29 -14.62 -10.64
N ARG A 121 -20.97 -13.79 -9.85
CA ARG A 121 -21.38 -12.42 -10.20
C ARG A 121 -20.20 -11.54 -10.55
N LEU A 122 -19.03 -11.72 -9.91
CA LEU A 122 -17.81 -10.99 -10.27
C LEU A 122 -17.35 -11.30 -11.70
N ALA A 123 -17.35 -12.58 -12.08
CA ALA A 123 -16.99 -13.00 -13.43
C ALA A 123 -17.98 -12.45 -14.47
N GLN A 124 -19.28 -12.52 -14.16
CA GLN A 124 -20.33 -11.98 -15.02
C GLN A 124 -20.22 -10.46 -15.19
N ALA A 125 -19.90 -9.74 -14.11
CA ALA A 125 -19.69 -8.29 -14.17
C ALA A 125 -18.47 -7.92 -15.03
N ILE A 126 -17.34 -8.62 -14.87
CA ILE A 126 -16.15 -8.40 -15.72
C ILE A 126 -16.49 -8.62 -17.19
N GLU A 127 -17.17 -9.71 -17.52
CA GLU A 127 -17.54 -10.07 -18.89
C GLU A 127 -18.56 -9.08 -19.47
N GLY A 128 -19.63 -8.76 -18.73
CA GLY A 128 -20.70 -7.88 -19.18
C GLY A 128 -20.27 -6.41 -19.34
N THR A 129 -19.30 -5.96 -18.54
CA THR A 129 -18.74 -4.61 -18.66
C THR A 129 -17.48 -4.56 -19.55
N GLN A 130 -16.92 -5.71 -19.94
CA GLN A 130 -15.61 -5.79 -20.59
C GLN A 130 -14.54 -5.01 -19.81
N ALA A 131 -14.54 -5.13 -18.48
CA ALA A 131 -13.69 -4.34 -17.60
C ALA A 131 -12.20 -4.57 -17.90
N LYS A 132 -11.45 -3.48 -18.09
CA LYS A 132 -9.98 -3.51 -18.17
C LYS A 132 -9.36 -3.77 -16.80
N LEU A 133 -10.00 -3.29 -15.73
CA LEU A 133 -9.52 -3.37 -14.37
C LEU A 133 -10.65 -3.72 -13.39
N LEU A 134 -10.41 -4.70 -12.53
CA LEU A 134 -11.17 -4.95 -11.30
C LEU A 134 -10.31 -4.54 -10.10
N VAL A 135 -10.83 -3.65 -9.25
CA VAL A 135 -10.25 -3.31 -7.94
C VAL A 135 -11.12 -3.86 -6.83
N ILE A 136 -10.53 -4.60 -5.90
CA ILE A 136 -11.17 -5.06 -4.67
C ILE A 136 -10.52 -4.33 -3.47
N ASP A 137 -11.31 -3.59 -2.70
CA ASP A 137 -10.82 -2.70 -1.65
C ASP A 137 -11.64 -2.75 -0.34
N PRO A 138 -11.13 -3.37 0.75
CA PRO A 138 -9.94 -4.23 0.84
C PRO A 138 -10.27 -5.70 0.60
N LEU A 139 -9.26 -6.49 0.20
CA LEU A 139 -9.31 -7.95 0.03
C LEU A 139 -9.99 -8.66 1.20
N GLN A 140 -9.67 -8.25 2.43
CA GLN A 140 -10.15 -8.88 3.66
C GLN A 140 -11.68 -8.87 3.78
N ALA A 141 -12.36 -7.84 3.27
CA ALA A 141 -13.81 -7.73 3.34
C ALA A 141 -14.54 -8.72 2.42
N TYR A 142 -13.87 -9.21 1.38
CA TYR A 142 -14.43 -10.12 0.36
C TYR A 142 -13.97 -11.58 0.55
N LEU A 143 -13.21 -11.83 1.63
CA LEU A 143 -12.85 -13.16 2.10
C LEU A 143 -13.78 -13.52 3.26
N ARG A 144 -14.64 -14.53 3.09
CA ARG A 144 -15.38 -15.12 4.22
C ARG A 144 -14.39 -15.75 5.19
N MET A 145 -14.19 -15.13 6.36
CA MET A 145 -13.34 -15.66 7.44
C MET A 145 -14.19 -16.24 8.57
N ASP A 146 -15.03 -17.25 8.29
CA ASP A 146 -15.76 -17.95 9.35
C ASP A 146 -14.82 -18.92 10.09
N SER A 147 -14.80 -18.82 11.41
CA SER A 147 -13.91 -19.55 12.33
C SER A 147 -14.06 -21.08 12.31
N GLU A 148 -15.17 -21.61 11.77
CA GLU A 148 -15.36 -23.06 11.58
C GLU A 148 -14.83 -23.59 10.23
N MET A 149 -14.59 -22.70 9.25
CA MET A 149 -14.26 -23.08 7.86
C MET A 149 -12.76 -23.13 7.56
N GLN A 150 -11.92 -23.24 8.61
CA GLN A 150 -10.47 -23.42 8.51
C GLN A 150 -10.02 -24.69 7.76
N ARG A 151 -10.95 -25.51 7.22
CA ARG A 151 -10.62 -26.81 6.60
C ARG A 151 -11.10 -27.04 5.16
N THR A 152 -11.88 -26.17 4.51
CA THR A 152 -12.51 -26.56 3.23
C THR A 152 -12.26 -25.63 2.04
N ASN A 153 -11.90 -24.35 2.23
CA ASN A 153 -11.47 -23.47 1.13
C ASN A 153 -10.27 -22.64 1.58
N SER A 154 -9.06 -23.05 1.17
CA SER A 154 -7.88 -22.21 1.41
C SER A 154 -8.01 -20.91 0.60
N VAL A 155 -7.58 -19.78 1.15
CA VAL A 155 -7.54 -18.48 0.43
C VAL A 155 -6.90 -18.63 -0.96
N ARG A 156 -5.94 -19.56 -1.08
CA ARG A 156 -5.33 -19.95 -2.34
C ARG A 156 -6.33 -20.45 -3.39
N SER A 157 -7.28 -21.31 -3.04
CA SER A 157 -8.24 -21.88 -4.00
C SER A 157 -9.15 -20.79 -4.57
N VAL A 158 -9.63 -19.90 -3.70
CA VAL A 158 -10.45 -18.73 -4.07
C VAL A 158 -9.68 -17.82 -5.04
N LEU A 159 -8.46 -17.43 -4.69
CA LEU A 159 -7.62 -16.58 -5.55
C LEU A 159 -7.22 -17.29 -6.85
N THR A 160 -7.04 -18.60 -6.83
CA THR A 160 -6.74 -19.39 -8.05
C THR A 160 -7.93 -19.38 -9.01
N ASN A 161 -9.16 -19.45 -8.49
CA ASN A 161 -10.35 -19.34 -9.33
C ASN A 161 -10.49 -17.92 -9.92
N LEU A 162 -10.26 -16.88 -9.11
CA LEU A 162 -10.25 -15.50 -9.61
C LEU A 162 -9.15 -15.29 -10.66
N ALA A 163 -7.97 -15.90 -10.50
CA ALA A 163 -6.89 -15.83 -11.48
C ALA A 163 -7.30 -16.47 -12.83
N LYS A 164 -8.08 -17.56 -12.82
CA LYS A 164 -8.64 -18.16 -14.04
C LYS A 164 -9.66 -17.23 -14.72
N VAL A 165 -10.46 -16.51 -13.94
CA VAL A 165 -11.40 -15.50 -14.47
C VAL A 165 -10.63 -14.36 -15.12
N ALA A 166 -9.61 -13.82 -14.44
CA ALA A 166 -8.72 -12.80 -15.01
C ALA A 166 -8.11 -13.28 -16.33
N GLU A 167 -7.51 -14.47 -16.35
CA GLU A 167 -6.85 -15.01 -17.54
C GLU A 167 -7.82 -15.22 -18.72
N ARG A 168 -9.02 -15.73 -18.47
CA ARG A 168 -10.05 -15.92 -19.51
C ARG A 168 -10.55 -14.59 -20.08
N THR A 169 -10.74 -13.59 -19.22
CA THR A 169 -11.36 -12.30 -19.60
C THR A 169 -10.36 -11.27 -20.07
N GLY A 170 -9.07 -11.44 -19.79
CA GLY A 170 -8.04 -10.43 -20.00
C GLY A 170 -8.08 -9.30 -18.96
N CYS A 171 -9.00 -9.33 -18.00
CA CYS A 171 -9.13 -8.28 -16.99
C CYS A 171 -7.90 -8.24 -16.06
N ALA A 172 -7.32 -7.06 -15.84
CA ALA A 172 -6.34 -6.86 -14.77
C ALA A 172 -7.07 -6.85 -13.42
N VAL A 173 -6.57 -7.60 -12.43
CA VAL A 173 -7.19 -7.64 -11.10
C VAL A 173 -6.21 -7.08 -10.07
N VAL A 174 -6.63 -6.05 -9.33
CA VAL A 174 -5.87 -5.47 -8.22
C VAL A 174 -6.63 -5.71 -6.92
N LEU A 175 -5.98 -6.40 -5.98
CA LEU A 175 -6.52 -6.63 -4.65
C LEU A 175 -5.76 -5.74 -3.65
N ILE A 176 -6.48 -4.84 -2.99
CA ILE A 176 -5.89 -3.94 -2.00
C ILE A 176 -5.85 -4.65 -0.64
N GLY A 177 -4.69 -4.65 0.01
CA GLY A 177 -4.46 -5.36 1.26
C GLY A 177 -3.82 -4.50 2.34
N HIS A 178 -4.20 -4.73 3.59
CA HIS A 178 -3.50 -4.18 4.76
C HIS A 178 -2.40 -5.13 5.26
N MET A 179 -1.24 -4.56 5.59
CA MET A 179 -0.16 -5.32 6.21
C MET A 179 -0.53 -5.76 7.63
N ASN A 180 -0.36 -7.05 7.93
CA ASN A 180 -0.57 -7.55 9.28
C ASN A 180 0.67 -7.27 10.13
N LYS A 181 0.48 -6.48 11.20
CA LYS A 181 1.52 -6.09 12.16
C LYS A 181 2.09 -7.24 13.01
N SER A 182 1.56 -8.47 12.89
CA SER A 182 1.79 -9.55 13.85
C SER A 182 2.97 -10.49 13.56
N ASN A 183 3.72 -10.35 12.47
CA ASN A 183 4.82 -11.29 12.17
C ASN A 183 6.22 -10.68 12.28
N ARG A 184 6.97 -11.16 13.28
CA ARG A 184 8.42 -10.96 13.51
C ARG A 184 9.31 -11.51 12.38
N THR A 185 8.74 -12.03 11.29
CA THR A 185 9.51 -12.46 10.12
C THR A 185 10.01 -11.25 9.34
N LYS A 186 11.32 -11.24 9.06
CA LYS A 186 11.96 -10.27 8.16
C LYS A 186 11.39 -10.48 6.74
N GLY A 187 10.99 -9.41 6.05
CA GLY A 187 10.82 -9.43 4.59
C GLY A 187 9.44 -9.05 4.03
N ILE A 188 9.46 -8.90 2.71
CA ILE A 188 8.43 -8.58 1.69
C ILE A 188 7.01 -9.15 1.94
N TYR A 189 6.91 -10.22 2.74
CA TYR A 189 5.69 -11.02 2.97
C TYR A 189 4.78 -10.53 4.11
N ARG A 190 5.07 -9.38 4.72
CA ARG A 190 4.26 -8.82 5.82
C ARG A 190 2.86 -8.37 5.40
N GLY A 191 2.63 -8.13 4.10
CA GLY A 191 1.52 -7.29 3.67
C GLY A 191 0.14 -7.92 3.63
N LEU A 192 0.01 -9.25 3.74
CA LEU A 192 -1.30 -9.93 3.80
C LEU A 192 -1.32 -11.18 4.70
N GLY A 193 -0.22 -11.48 5.38
CA GLY A 193 -0.18 -12.57 6.37
C GLY A 193 -0.28 -14.00 5.81
N SER A 194 -0.26 -14.23 4.50
CA SER A 194 -0.24 -15.59 3.94
C SER A 194 0.63 -15.74 2.68
N ILE A 195 1.54 -16.72 2.73
CA ILE A 195 2.34 -17.21 1.59
C ILE A 195 1.42 -17.56 0.40
N ASP A 196 0.19 -18.01 0.67
CA ASP A 196 -0.76 -18.41 -0.36
C ASP A 196 -1.20 -17.25 -1.26
N ILE A 197 -1.37 -16.05 -0.70
CA ILE A 197 -1.80 -14.89 -1.48
C ILE A 197 -0.66 -14.42 -2.37
N ALA A 198 0.54 -14.31 -1.80
CA ALA A 198 1.74 -13.97 -2.54
C ALA A 198 2.05 -15.01 -3.64
N ALA A 199 1.73 -16.30 -3.44
CA ALA A 199 1.97 -17.35 -4.42
C ALA A 199 1.11 -17.21 -5.69
N VAL A 200 -0.13 -16.73 -5.57
CA VAL A 200 -1.04 -16.59 -6.73
C VAL A 200 -0.74 -15.31 -7.52
N ALA A 201 -0.39 -14.22 -6.84
CA ALA A 201 -0.11 -12.93 -7.44
C ALA A 201 1.12 -12.95 -8.36
N ARG A 202 1.02 -12.31 -9.53
CA ARG A 202 2.13 -12.18 -10.48
C ARG A 202 2.90 -10.89 -10.32
N SER A 203 2.27 -9.88 -9.72
CA SER A 203 2.89 -8.64 -9.29
C SER A 203 2.47 -8.33 -7.85
N ILE A 204 3.39 -7.81 -7.04
CA ILE A 204 3.08 -7.28 -5.71
C ILE A 204 3.68 -5.88 -5.62
N LEU A 205 2.82 -4.92 -5.28
CA LEU A 205 3.14 -3.51 -5.10
C LEU A 205 3.01 -3.17 -3.62
N LEU A 206 3.97 -2.44 -3.09
CA LEU A 206 3.98 -1.88 -1.74
C LEU A 206 3.82 -0.37 -1.82
N VAL A 207 2.85 0.19 -1.10
CA VAL A 207 2.74 1.64 -0.91
C VAL A 207 3.10 1.98 0.53
N GLY A 208 4.01 2.94 0.70
CA GLY A 208 4.43 3.47 1.99
C GLY A 208 4.73 4.96 1.92
N ARG A 209 4.96 5.57 3.08
CA ARG A 209 5.30 6.99 3.20
C ARG A 209 6.80 7.21 3.12
N ASP A 210 7.21 8.26 2.40
CA ASP A 210 8.57 8.79 2.52
C ASP A 210 8.76 9.44 3.90
N ARG A 211 9.84 9.07 4.60
CA ARG A 211 10.08 9.52 5.98
C ARG A 211 10.68 10.91 6.07
N ASN A 212 11.36 11.33 5.01
CA ASN A 212 12.13 12.55 4.96
C ASN A 212 11.33 13.67 4.30
N ILE A 213 10.43 13.32 3.36
CA ILE A 213 9.61 14.27 2.62
C ILE A 213 8.15 14.11 3.05
N PRO A 214 7.59 15.10 3.78
CA PRO A 214 6.18 15.10 4.16
C PRO A 214 5.27 14.88 2.95
N HIS A 215 4.13 14.24 3.18
CA HIS A 215 3.08 14.00 2.17
C HIS A 215 3.45 13.07 1.02
N TYR A 216 4.73 12.78 0.79
CA TYR A 216 5.16 11.84 -0.23
C TYR A 216 4.78 10.41 0.14
N ARG A 217 4.37 9.67 -0.88
CA ARG A 217 4.09 8.25 -0.87
C ARG A 217 4.85 7.63 -2.02
N VAL A 218 5.32 6.42 -1.77
CA VAL A 218 6.15 5.66 -2.69
C VAL A 218 5.47 4.34 -2.93
N MET A 219 5.25 4.02 -4.20
CA MET A 219 4.86 2.70 -4.66
C MET A 219 6.13 1.97 -5.14
N LEU A 220 6.45 0.84 -4.50
CA LEU A 220 7.52 -0.07 -4.89
C LEU A 220 6.95 -1.37 -5.45
N GLN A 221 7.57 -1.91 -6.49
CA GLN A 221 7.30 -3.28 -6.92
C GLN A 221 8.24 -4.22 -6.16
N ILE A 222 7.68 -5.08 -5.31
CA ILE A 222 8.45 -5.99 -4.44
C ILE A 222 8.43 -7.44 -4.92
N LYS A 223 7.69 -7.69 -6.00
CA LYS A 223 7.65 -8.97 -6.71
C LYS A 223 7.15 -8.75 -8.13
N ASN A 224 7.85 -9.31 -9.11
CA ASN A 224 7.37 -9.47 -10.47
C ASN A 224 7.78 -10.84 -11.03
N ASN A 225 6.81 -11.62 -11.51
CA ASN A 225 7.07 -12.93 -12.11
C ASN A 225 7.12 -12.91 -13.65
N LEU A 226 6.82 -11.76 -14.28
CA LEU A 226 6.56 -11.66 -15.72
C LEU A 226 7.50 -10.69 -16.44
N ALA A 227 8.20 -9.83 -15.71
CA ALA A 227 9.16 -8.87 -16.21
C ALA A 227 10.17 -8.50 -15.08
N PRO A 228 11.28 -7.80 -15.40
CA PRO A 228 12.07 -7.12 -14.38
C PRO A 228 11.22 -6.19 -13.51
N GLU A 229 11.65 -5.98 -12.27
CA GLU A 229 10.97 -5.05 -11.37
C GLU A 229 11.06 -3.62 -11.89
N GLY A 230 9.94 -2.89 -11.82
CA GLY A 230 9.86 -1.49 -12.20
C GLY A 230 10.51 -0.57 -11.16
N LYS A 231 10.81 0.66 -11.57
CA LYS A 231 11.26 1.71 -10.64
C LYS A 231 10.18 2.06 -9.63
N ALA A 232 10.59 2.67 -8.51
CA ALA A 232 9.62 3.22 -7.58
C ALA A 232 8.83 4.34 -8.26
N TYR A 233 7.55 4.47 -7.92
CA TYR A 233 6.73 5.60 -8.36
C TYR A 233 6.31 6.43 -7.16
N VAL A 234 6.63 7.72 -7.20
CA VAL A 234 6.35 8.67 -6.14
C VAL A 234 5.10 9.46 -6.47
N PHE A 235 4.22 9.59 -5.48
CA PHE A 235 3.06 10.47 -5.53
C PHE A 235 2.91 11.21 -4.21
N GLU A 236 2.26 12.36 -4.25
CA GLU A 236 2.04 13.22 -3.09
C GLU A 236 0.58 13.21 -2.68
N LEU A 237 0.32 13.26 -1.37
CA LEU A 237 -0.99 13.47 -0.76
C LEU A 237 -0.94 14.71 0.13
N HIS A 238 -1.12 15.88 -0.48
CA HIS A 238 -1.03 17.17 0.20
C HIS A 238 -2.40 17.62 0.74
N PRO A 239 -2.48 18.26 1.92
CA PRO A 239 -3.74 18.74 2.48
C PRO A 239 -4.48 19.74 1.58
N ASP A 240 -3.73 20.63 0.91
CA ASP A 240 -4.32 21.75 0.18
C ASP A 240 -4.78 21.40 -1.24
N PHE A 241 -4.04 20.54 -1.95
CA PHE A 241 -4.30 20.23 -3.36
C PHE A 241 -4.51 18.73 -3.65
N GLY A 242 -4.46 17.89 -2.61
CA GLY A 242 -4.75 16.47 -2.74
C GLY A 242 -3.64 15.69 -3.44
N PHE A 243 -4.03 14.86 -4.41
CA PHE A 243 -3.16 13.88 -5.05
C PHE A 243 -2.36 14.49 -6.21
N ARG A 244 -1.07 14.15 -6.30
CA ARG A 244 -0.25 14.47 -7.48
C ARG A 244 0.78 13.38 -7.76
N TRP A 245 0.92 12.98 -9.03
CA TRP A 245 2.07 12.17 -9.48
C TRP A 245 3.34 13.02 -9.49
N ILE A 246 4.42 12.52 -8.89
CA ILE A 246 5.72 13.20 -8.84
C ILE A 246 6.65 12.63 -9.91
N GLY A 247 6.78 11.30 -9.98
CA GLY A 247 7.58 10.63 -11.01
C GLY A 247 8.23 9.35 -10.51
N GLN A 248 9.24 8.89 -11.25
CA GLN A 248 10.02 7.70 -10.90
C GLN A 248 11.31 8.09 -10.18
N GLU A 249 11.60 7.40 -9.07
CA GLU A 249 12.81 7.59 -8.26
C GLU A 249 13.37 6.24 -7.80
N GLU A 250 14.58 6.24 -7.24
CA GLU A 250 15.19 5.05 -6.64
C GLU A 250 14.84 4.99 -5.15
N TYR A 251 14.29 3.85 -4.72
CA TYR A 251 13.92 3.57 -3.33
C TYR A 251 14.20 2.12 -3.00
N GLU A 252 14.62 1.85 -1.76
CA GLU A 252 14.69 0.51 -1.21
C GLU A 252 13.44 0.20 -0.37
N VAL A 253 13.12 -1.08 -0.25
CA VAL A 253 11.96 -1.53 0.55
C VAL A 253 12.12 -1.13 2.02
N GLU A 254 13.36 -1.14 2.53
CA GLU A 254 13.76 -0.75 3.88
C GLU A 254 13.42 0.71 4.21
N ASP A 255 13.44 1.60 3.22
CA ASP A 255 13.09 3.02 3.35
C ASP A 255 11.61 3.17 3.74
N LEU A 256 10.77 2.24 3.28
CA LEU A 256 9.34 2.21 3.60
C LEU A 256 9.04 1.32 4.83
N LEU A 257 9.60 0.11 4.88
CA LEU A 257 9.22 -0.97 5.81
C LEU A 257 9.89 -0.93 7.18
N SER A 258 10.84 -0.03 7.43
CA SER A 258 11.50 0.06 8.74
C SER A 258 10.53 0.61 9.79
N HIS A 259 9.56 -0.20 10.22
CA HIS A 259 8.88 -0.06 11.49
C HIS A 259 9.90 -0.20 12.63
N LYS A 260 10.76 0.80 12.82
CA LYS A 260 10.75 1.38 14.16
C LYS A 260 9.38 2.01 14.24
N SER A 261 8.45 1.28 14.83
CA SER A 261 7.34 1.93 15.46
C SER A 261 7.92 3.14 16.20
N LYS A 262 7.56 4.35 15.79
CA LYS A 262 7.38 5.43 16.76
C LYS A 262 6.23 5.02 17.70
N THR A 263 6.41 3.94 18.46
CA THR A 263 6.34 4.16 19.89
C THR A 263 7.52 5.07 20.13
N ASP A 264 7.31 6.39 20.11
CA ASP A 264 8.38 7.32 20.47
C ASP A 264 8.95 6.75 21.76
N SER A 265 10.18 6.26 21.70
CA SER A 265 10.80 5.76 22.90
C SER A 265 10.79 6.94 23.87
N LYS A 266 10.80 6.69 25.19
CA LYS A 266 10.93 7.82 26.13
C LYS A 266 12.13 8.72 25.77
N LEU A 267 13.13 8.16 25.06
CA LEU A 267 14.27 8.87 24.51
C LEU A 267 13.91 9.76 23.31
N ASP A 268 13.13 9.29 22.34
CA ASP A 268 12.70 10.10 21.19
C ASP A 268 11.77 11.24 21.65
N LYS A 269 10.81 10.96 22.54
CA LYS A 269 9.99 12.01 23.17
C LYS A 269 10.84 13.04 23.91
N ALA A 270 11.90 12.57 24.60
CA ALA A 270 12.82 13.47 25.29
C ALA A 270 13.59 14.35 24.31
N LYS A 271 13.99 13.83 23.15
CA LYS A 271 14.69 14.61 22.11
C LYS A 271 13.79 15.69 21.52
N ASP A 272 12.56 15.33 21.14
CA ASP A 272 11.59 16.27 20.58
C ASP A 272 11.24 17.37 21.60
N TYR A 273 11.09 17.00 22.87
CA TYR A 273 10.77 17.96 23.93
C TYR A 273 11.97 18.85 24.31
N LEU A 274 13.20 18.32 24.29
CA LEU A 274 14.42 19.14 24.43
C LEU A 274 14.57 20.11 23.27
N GLN A 275 14.30 19.67 22.04
CA GLN A 275 14.34 20.52 20.86
C GLN A 275 13.35 21.67 20.99
N LEU A 276 12.12 21.40 21.43
CA LEU A 276 11.09 22.41 21.65
C LEU A 276 11.46 23.40 22.76
N LEU A 277 11.93 22.91 23.92
CA LEU A 277 12.23 23.75 25.08
C LEU A 277 13.44 24.66 24.86
N LEU A 278 14.40 24.22 24.05
CA LEU A 278 15.65 24.94 23.80
C LEU A 278 15.68 25.65 22.45
N SER A 279 14.59 25.60 21.68
CA SER A 279 14.45 26.34 20.43
C SER A 279 14.38 27.84 20.73
N GLY A 280 15.48 28.55 20.46
CA GLY A 280 15.56 30.01 20.56
C GLY A 280 15.86 30.58 21.95
N THR A 281 15.94 29.75 23.00
CA THR A 281 16.31 30.21 24.35
C THR A 281 17.02 29.14 25.17
N ASP A 282 18.02 29.53 25.94
CA ASP A 282 18.68 28.66 26.92
C ASP A 282 17.80 28.51 28.16
N MET A 283 17.66 27.28 28.67
CA MET A 283 16.78 26.99 29.81
C MET A 283 17.55 26.39 30.98
N ALA A 284 17.13 26.72 32.21
CA ALA A 284 17.74 26.17 33.41
C ALA A 284 17.52 24.66 33.49
N CYS A 285 18.58 23.93 33.82
CA CYS A 285 18.62 22.48 33.92
C CYS A 285 17.52 21.91 34.84
N ALA A 286 17.24 22.60 35.97
CA ALA A 286 16.19 22.21 36.91
C ALA A 286 14.80 22.24 36.26
N ASP A 287 14.47 23.32 35.55
CA ASP A 287 13.17 23.50 34.89
C ASP A 287 12.96 22.48 33.76
N ILE A 288 14.03 22.13 33.04
CA ILE A 288 13.99 21.08 32.01
C ILE A 288 13.63 19.73 32.64
N PHE A 289 14.28 19.36 33.75
CA PHE A 289 13.98 18.10 34.43
C PHE A 289 12.57 18.05 35.01
N ASP A 290 12.07 19.15 35.56
CA ASP A 290 10.70 19.24 36.08
C ASP A 290 9.65 19.09 34.97
N LYS A 291 9.85 19.79 33.83
CA LYS A 291 8.98 19.67 32.65
C LYS A 291 9.01 18.27 32.04
N MET A 292 10.17 17.62 32.01
CA MET A 292 10.32 16.24 31.53
C MET A 292 9.63 15.23 32.45
N ARG A 293 9.76 15.42 33.77
CA ARG A 293 9.12 14.57 34.78
C ARG A 293 7.60 14.68 34.72
N ALA A 294 7.07 15.89 34.55
CA ALA A 294 5.63 16.13 34.36
C ALA A 294 5.07 15.39 33.13
N ASN A 295 5.91 15.11 32.13
CA ASN A 295 5.57 14.36 30.92
C ASN A 295 5.97 12.87 30.99
N GLY A 296 6.28 12.34 32.18
CA GLY A 296 6.56 10.91 32.39
C GLY A 296 7.93 10.43 31.89
N ILE A 297 8.87 11.35 31.64
CA ILE A 297 10.23 11.08 31.16
C ILE A 297 11.20 11.11 32.35
N GLY A 298 11.95 10.03 32.54
CA GLY A 298 12.88 9.88 33.66
C GLY A 298 14.22 10.57 33.41
N LYS A 299 14.88 11.01 34.48
CA LYS A 299 16.17 11.74 34.46
C LYS A 299 17.23 11.10 33.55
N ARG A 300 17.43 9.78 33.66
CA ARG A 300 18.40 9.02 32.86
C ARG A 300 18.15 9.14 31.35
N THR A 301 16.87 9.20 30.95
CA THR A 301 16.46 9.34 29.55
C THR A 301 16.72 10.75 29.02
N VAL A 302 16.48 11.77 29.85
CA VAL A 302 16.78 13.17 29.51
C VAL A 302 18.29 13.39 29.35
N GLU A 303 19.11 12.82 30.23
CA GLU A 303 20.58 12.90 30.13
C GLU A 303 21.12 12.20 28.89
N GLN A 304 20.53 11.04 28.52
CA GLN A 304 20.86 10.35 27.28
C GLN A 304 20.44 11.16 26.05
N ALA A 305 19.24 11.77 26.05
CA ALA A 305 18.78 12.63 24.97
C ALA A 305 19.69 13.84 24.78
N LYS A 306 20.07 14.50 25.87
CA LYS A 306 21.02 15.62 25.89
C LYS A 306 22.35 15.23 25.23
N LYS A 307 22.91 14.07 25.59
CA LYS A 307 24.16 13.56 25.01
C LYS A 307 24.02 13.30 23.51
N ASP A 308 22.94 12.63 23.11
CA ASP A 308 22.67 12.30 21.71
C ASP A 308 22.46 13.56 20.83
N MET A 309 21.88 14.62 21.39
CA MET A 309 21.63 15.90 20.70
C MET A 309 22.81 16.87 20.76
N GLY A 310 23.92 16.51 21.43
CA GLY A 310 25.07 17.40 21.58
C GLY A 310 24.76 18.70 22.33
N ILE A 311 23.77 18.70 23.22
CA ILE A 311 23.36 19.88 24.01
C ILE A 311 24.46 20.22 25.03
N ILE A 312 24.90 21.48 25.01
CA ILE A 312 25.98 21.98 25.87
C ILE A 312 25.39 22.46 27.20
N SER A 313 26.16 22.33 28.27
CA SER A 313 25.83 22.94 29.57
C SER A 313 26.82 24.02 29.95
N TYR A 314 26.31 25.13 30.44
CA TYR A 314 27.12 26.21 30.99
C TYR A 314 26.50 26.73 32.29
N LYS A 315 27.31 27.41 33.11
CA LYS A 315 26.88 27.97 34.39
C LYS A 315 26.73 29.48 34.28
N LEU A 316 25.61 30.02 34.74
CA LEU A 316 25.35 31.46 34.83
C LEU A 316 24.88 31.78 36.25
N GLY A 317 25.69 32.54 36.99
CA GLY A 317 25.53 32.71 38.44
C GLY A 317 25.62 31.36 39.16
N ASP A 318 24.62 31.04 39.98
CA ASP A 318 24.53 29.77 40.71
C ASP A 318 23.67 28.70 40.02
N LYS A 319 23.24 28.93 38.77
CA LYS A 319 22.38 28.01 38.01
C LYS A 319 23.08 27.43 36.78
N TRP A 320 22.73 26.20 36.44
CA TRP A 320 23.17 25.51 35.23
C TRP A 320 22.11 25.62 34.13
N TYR A 321 22.55 25.97 32.92
CA TYR A 321 21.70 26.14 31.73
C TYR A 321 22.13 25.17 30.63
N TRP A 322 21.18 24.77 29.80
CA TRP A 322 21.40 23.93 28.61
C TRP A 322 21.10 24.73 27.34
N GLN A 323 21.89 24.51 26.29
CA GLN A 323 21.80 25.19 24.98
C GLN A 323 21.95 24.18 23.83
N LEU A 324 21.15 24.34 22.77
CA LEU A 324 21.28 23.57 21.53
C LEU A 324 22.50 24.03 20.73
N ASN A 325 23.28 23.08 20.24
CA ASN A 325 24.41 23.37 19.36
C ASN A 325 23.87 23.74 17.96
N GLY A 326 24.07 25.00 17.54
CA GLY A 326 23.65 25.48 16.22
C GLY A 326 22.58 26.58 16.19
N SER A 327 22.44 27.39 17.24
CA SER A 327 21.78 28.70 17.12
C SER A 327 22.84 29.80 17.18
N ASP A 328 23.00 30.53 16.08
CA ASP A 328 23.80 31.74 16.02
C ASP A 328 23.29 32.73 17.07
N ALA A 329 24.02 32.86 18.18
CA ALA A 329 23.87 33.96 19.12
C ALA A 329 24.73 35.13 18.61
N SER A 330 24.31 35.74 17.51
CA SER A 330 24.61 37.15 17.23
C SER A 330 23.81 38.00 18.21
N GLY A 331 24.42 38.40 19.32
CA GLY A 331 23.84 39.30 20.30
C GLY A 331 24.90 39.71 21.32
N GLU A 332 25.30 40.98 21.25
CA GLU A 332 26.34 41.63 22.05
C GLU A 332 26.27 41.26 23.53
N ARG A 333 27.40 40.78 24.07
CA ARG A 333 27.66 40.74 25.51
C ARG A 333 28.36 42.03 25.91
N ILE A 334 27.64 42.90 26.62
CA ILE A 334 28.23 43.88 27.55
C ILE A 334 28.25 43.24 28.93
#